data_AF-A0A183U6G5-F1
#
_entry.id   AF-A0A183U6G5-F1
#
_cell.length_a   1.000
_cell.length_b   1.000
_cell.length_c   1.000
_cell.angle_alpha   90.00
_cell.angle_beta   90.00
_cell.angle_gamma   90.00
#
_symmetry.space_group_name_H-M   'P 1'
#
loop_
_entity.id
_entity.type
_entity.pdbx_description
1 polymer ?
#
loop_
_entity_poly.entity_id
_entity_poly.type
_entity_poly.pdbx_seq_one_letter_code
_entity_poly.pdbx_strand_id
1 'polypeptide(L)'
;LSSVLSDPKRPRSEVHSFFTRHWGDSFVPKNHISSSPSLPNIDEAHFKKYLTTTAKKHRKYVKAKKELMRCLTCREENTRIDTNDVPPVLISLIHLNICFS
;
A
#
# COMPACT_ATOMS: atom_id res chain seq x y z
N LEU A 1 22.52 1.53 11.82
CA LEU A 1 23.06 2.66 12.62
C LEU A 1 22.05 3.82 12.73
N SER A 2 21.36 4.22 11.66
CA SER A 2 20.40 5.33 11.66
C SER A 2 19.24 5.19 12.67
N SER A 3 18.64 4.01 12.80
CA SER A 3 17.48 3.80 13.68
C SER A 3 17.78 4.04 15.18
N VAL A 4 19.02 3.81 15.62
CA VAL A 4 19.44 3.96 17.03
C VAL A 4 19.61 5.43 17.42
N LEU A 5 19.97 6.30 16.48
CA LEU A 5 20.13 7.74 16.71
C LEU A 5 18.80 8.50 16.65
N SER A 6 17.76 7.87 16.12
CA SER A 6 16.42 8.44 15.96
C SER A 6 15.46 8.07 17.10
N ASP A 7 15.92 7.34 18.12
CA ASP A 7 15.08 6.96 19.26
C ASP A 7 14.72 8.20 20.10
N PRO A 8 13.44 8.58 20.20
CA PRO A 8 13.01 9.75 20.99
C PRO A 8 13.25 9.58 22.49
N LYS A 9 13.50 8.36 22.98
CA LYS A 9 13.81 8.07 24.38
C LYS A 9 15.26 8.34 24.75
N ARG A 10 16.14 8.56 23.77
CA ARG A 10 17.55 8.85 24.02
C ARG A 10 17.79 10.32 24.30
N PRO A 11 18.69 10.64 25.24
CA PRO A 11 19.05 12.02 25.53
C PRO A 11 19.80 12.64 24.34
N ARG A 12 19.48 13.91 24.02
CA ARG A 12 20.13 14.63 22.91
C ARG A 12 21.65 14.74 23.07
N SER A 13 22.15 14.73 24.30
CA SER A 13 23.59 14.76 24.61
C SER A 13 24.31 13.52 24.09
N GLU A 14 23.72 12.33 24.20
CA GLU A 14 24.32 11.09 23.69
C GLU A 14 24.40 11.09 22.16
N VAL A 15 23.34 11.58 21.51
CA VAL A 15 23.30 11.77 20.05
C VAL A 15 24.37 12.77 19.60
N HIS A 16 24.51 13.90 20.31
CA HIS A 16 25.55 14.89 20.05
C HIS A 16 26.95 14.29 20.17
N SER A 17 27.26 13.60 21.28
CA SER A 17 28.55 12.96 21.50
C SER A 17 28.90 11.91 20.43
N PHE A 18 27.90 11.17 19.91
CA PHE A 18 28.12 10.23 18.81
C PHE A 18 28.64 10.93 17.55
N PHE A 19 27.98 12.03 17.15
CA PHE A 19 28.37 12.77 15.96
C PHE A 19 29.69 13.50 16.14
N THR A 20 29.90 14.16 17.27
CA THR A 20 31.16 14.83 17.60
C THR A 20 32.34 13.86 17.59
N ARG A 21 32.18 12.64 18.11
CA ARG A 21 33.24 11.62 18.07
C ARG A 21 33.58 11.16 16.66
N HIS A 22 32.61 11.06 15.76
CA HIS A 22 32.82 10.56 14.40
C HIS A 22 33.21 11.65 13.39
N TRP A 23 32.76 12.88 13.59
CA TRP A 23 32.95 13.99 12.63
C TRP A 23 33.68 15.21 13.22
N GLY A 24 34.07 15.17 14.49
CA GLY A 24 34.79 16.23 15.21
C GLY A 24 33.87 17.28 15.84
N ASP A 25 34.46 18.15 16.67
CA ASP A 25 33.77 19.24 17.39
C ASP A 25 33.15 20.30 16.47
N SER A 26 33.60 20.36 15.21
CA SER A 26 33.04 21.27 14.20
C SER A 26 31.71 20.77 13.60
N PHE A 27 31.25 19.56 13.93
CA PHE A 27 30.00 19.04 13.40
C PHE A 27 28.80 19.75 14.01
N VAL A 28 28.04 20.46 13.18
CA VAL A 28 26.78 21.10 13.55
C VAL A 28 25.63 20.35 12.88
N PRO A 29 24.75 19.67 13.64
CA PRO A 29 23.57 19.03 13.09
C PRO A 29 22.71 20.04 12.31
N LYS A 30 22.43 19.74 11.05
CA LYS A 30 21.51 20.57 10.25
C LYS A 30 20.08 20.27 10.72
N ASN A 31 19.48 21.24 11.41
CA ASN A 31 18.10 21.13 11.90
C ASN A 31 17.05 21.36 10.79
N HIS A 32 17.47 21.88 9.64
CA HIS A 32 16.61 22.18 8.52
C HIS A 32 17.23 21.67 7.22
N ILE A 33 16.46 20.87 6.48
CA ILE A 33 16.82 20.38 5.15
C ILE A 33 15.99 21.19 4.16
N SER A 34 16.65 21.96 3.29
CA SER A 34 15.97 22.71 2.24
C SER A 34 15.29 21.78 1.25
N SER A 35 14.17 22.22 0.68
CA SER A 35 13.50 21.48 -0.40
C SER A 35 14.46 21.25 -1.56
N SER A 36 14.47 20.03 -2.08
CA SER A 36 15.31 19.68 -3.22
C SER A 36 14.73 20.28 -4.50
N PRO A 37 15.55 20.91 -5.36
CA PRO A 37 15.09 21.38 -6.68
C PRO A 37 14.79 20.22 -7.64
N SER A 38 15.31 19.03 -7.37
CA SER A 38 15.13 17.84 -8.20
C SER A 38 13.90 17.01 -7.80
N LEU A 39 13.29 17.29 -6.64
CA LEU A 39 12.11 16.57 -6.17
C LEU A 39 10.87 17.44 -6.35
N PRO A 40 9.79 16.89 -6.92
CA PRO A 40 8.53 17.62 -7.00
C PRO A 40 7.95 17.81 -5.59
N ASN A 41 7.32 18.96 -5.36
CA ASN A 41 6.54 19.18 -4.15
C ASN A 41 5.22 18.41 -4.26
N ILE A 42 5.08 17.33 -3.49
CA ILE A 42 3.92 16.45 -3.51
C ILE A 42 2.85 16.99 -2.57
N ASP A 43 1.79 17.54 -3.13
CA ASP A 43 0.59 17.97 -2.43
C ASP A 43 -0.61 17.01 -2.65
N GLU A 44 -1.65 17.11 -1.82
CA GLU A 44 -2.90 16.33 -1.89
C GLU A 44 -3.54 16.33 -3.28
N ALA A 45 -3.39 17.43 -4.03
CA ALA A 45 -3.91 17.57 -5.38
C ALA A 45 -3.45 16.44 -6.33
N HIS A 46 -2.22 15.92 -6.14
CA HIS A 46 -1.68 14.82 -6.95
C HIS A 46 -2.48 13.52 -6.77
N PHE A 47 -3.06 13.32 -5.59
CA PHE A 47 -3.80 12.10 -5.26
C PHE A 47 -5.29 12.20 -5.61
N LYS A 48 -5.85 13.41 -5.77
CA LYS A 48 -7.28 13.61 -6.10
C LYS A 48 -7.71 12.87 -7.36
N LYS A 49 -6.86 12.87 -8.40
CA LYS A 49 -7.13 12.13 -9.64
C LYS A 49 -7.16 10.62 -9.41
N TYR A 50 -6.23 10.09 -8.62
CA TYR A 50 -6.21 8.67 -8.27
C TYR A 50 -7.45 8.29 -7.46
N LEU A 51 -7.79 9.06 -6.43
CA LEU A 51 -8.95 8.80 -5.57
C LEU A 51 -10.27 8.78 -6.36
N THR A 52 -10.45 9.74 -7.27
CA THR A 52 -11.67 9.84 -8.09
C THR A 52 -11.77 8.71 -9.12
N THR A 53 -10.67 8.37 -9.79
CA THR A 53 -10.66 7.36 -10.86
C THR A 53 -10.66 5.93 -10.33
N THR A 54 -9.80 5.63 -9.36
CA THR A 54 -9.67 4.29 -8.76
C THR A 54 -10.93 3.92 -7.99
N ALA A 55 -11.51 4.84 -7.20
CA ALA A 55 -12.76 4.55 -6.50
C ALA A 55 -13.93 4.30 -7.45
N LYS A 56 -13.97 4.98 -8.60
CA LYS A 56 -15.00 4.75 -9.64
C LYS A 56 -14.79 3.41 -10.34
N LYS A 57 -13.54 3.08 -10.70
CA LYS A 57 -13.17 1.80 -11.32
C LYS A 57 -13.47 0.63 -10.39
N HIS A 58 -13.12 0.74 -9.12
CA HIS A 58 -13.40 -0.27 -8.10
C HIS A 58 -14.90 -0.50 -7.93
N ARG A 59 -15.71 0.56 -7.80
CA ARG A 59 -17.17 0.45 -7.71
C ARG A 59 -17.79 -0.25 -8.93
N LYS A 60 -17.33 0.07 -10.14
CA LYS A 60 -17.77 -0.61 -11.37
C LYS A 60 -17.39 -2.09 -11.36
N TYR A 61 -16.16 -2.41 -10.98
CA TYR A 61 -15.69 -3.79 -10.88
C TYR A 61 -16.51 -4.60 -9.87
N VAL A 62 -16.74 -4.08 -8.66
CA VAL A 62 -17.55 -4.75 -7.63
C VAL A 62 -18.98 -5.00 -8.14
N LYS A 63 -19.60 -4.02 -8.82
CA LYS A 63 -20.93 -4.19 -9.41
C LYS A 63 -20.95 -5.28 -10.49
N ALA A 64 -19.98 -5.25 -11.41
CA ALA A 64 -19.87 -6.25 -12.47
C ALA A 64 -19.60 -7.66 -11.90
N LYS A 65 -18.74 -7.77 -10.88
CA LYS A 65 -18.48 -9.01 -10.15
C LYS A 65 -19.74 -9.56 -9.49
N LYS A 66 -20.51 -8.72 -8.80
CA LYS A 66 -21.77 -9.14 -8.17
C LYS A 66 -22.78 -9.65 -9.21
N GLU A 67 -22.91 -8.94 -10.32
CA GLU A 67 -23.83 -9.36 -11.40
C GLU A 67 -23.37 -10.66 -12.06
N LEU A 68 -22.07 -10.80 -12.33
CA LEU A 68 -21.51 -12.04 -12.83
C LEU A 68 -21.80 -13.20 -11.87
N MET A 69 -21.57 -13.02 -10.57
CA MET A 69 -21.89 -14.03 -9.56
C MET A 69 -23.38 -14.42 -9.59
N ARG A 70 -24.29 -13.43 -9.67
CA ARG A 70 -25.74 -13.68 -9.78
C ARG A 70 -26.08 -14.50 -11.02
N CYS A 71 -25.55 -14.13 -12.18
CA CYS A 71 -25.77 -14.86 -13.44
C CYS A 71 -25.22 -16.28 -13.38
N LEU A 72 -24.07 -16.49 -12.74
CA LEU A 72 -23.49 -17.81 -12.54
C LEU A 72 -24.36 -18.65 -11.61
N THR A 73 -24.82 -18.13 -10.46
CA THR A 73 -25.71 -18.86 -9.55
C THR A 73 -27.05 -19.23 -10.21
N CYS A 74 -27.67 -18.33 -10.97
CA CYS A 74 -28.90 -18.64 -11.73
C CYS A 74 -28.68 -19.66 -12.87
N ARG A 75 -27.46 -19.72 -13.42
CA ARG A 75 -27.07 -20.73 -14.42
C ARG A 75 -26.83 -22.09 -13.77
N GLU A 76 -26.21 -22.08 -12.61
CA GLU A 76 -25.90 -23.26 -11.78
C GLU A 76 -27.19 -23.97 -11.31
N GLU A 77 -28.25 -23.23 -10.96
CA GLU A 77 -29.59 -23.80 -10.69
C GLU A 77 -30.24 -24.48 -11.92
N ASN A 78 -29.90 -24.07 -13.14
CA ASN A 78 -30.45 -24.66 -14.37
C ASN A 78 -29.71 -25.92 -14.85
N THR A 79 -28.48 -26.15 -14.38
CA THR A 79 -27.70 -27.35 -14.68
C THR A 79 -27.64 -28.19 -13.43
N ARG A 80 -28.43 -29.26 -13.35
CA ARG A 80 -28.35 -30.28 -12.28
C ARG A 80 -26.90 -30.74 -12.12
N ILE A 81 -26.21 -30.24 -11.10
CA ILE A 81 -24.79 -30.53 -10.83
C ILE A 81 -24.68 -31.96 -10.32
N ASP A 82 -24.07 -32.82 -11.14
CA ASP A 82 -23.38 -34.02 -10.69
C ASP A 82 -22.23 -33.60 -9.77
N THR A 83 -22.14 -34.25 -8.61
CA THR A 83 -21.31 -33.94 -7.44
C THR A 83 -19.78 -33.85 -7.67
N ASN A 84 -19.30 -34.03 -8.90
CA ASN A 84 -17.87 -34.06 -9.22
C ASN A 84 -17.35 -32.85 -10.01
N ASP A 85 -18.23 -32.00 -10.55
CA ASP A 85 -17.80 -30.85 -11.36
C ASP A 85 -17.79 -29.55 -10.54
N VAL A 86 -16.71 -29.32 -9.79
CA VAL A 86 -16.45 -28.03 -9.15
C VAL A 86 -16.11 -27.00 -10.23
N PRO A 87 -16.86 -25.87 -10.36
CA PRO A 87 -16.61 -24.89 -11.40
C PRO A 87 -15.19 -24.28 -11.32
N PRO A 88 -14.41 -24.23 -12.43
CA PRO A 88 -13.05 -23.67 -12.45
C PRO A 88 -12.93 -22.20 -11.98
N VAL A 89 -14.05 -21.46 -11.98
CA VAL A 89 -14.14 -20.09 -11.45
C VAL A 89 -13.85 -20.03 -9.95
N LEU A 90 -14.21 -21.06 -9.18
CA LEU A 90 -13.94 -21.09 -7.73
C LEU A 90 -12.45 -21.26 -7.45
N ILE A 91 -11.74 -22.06 -8.27
CA ILE A 91 -10.29 -22.26 -8.17
C ILE A 91 -9.54 -20.96 -8.51
N SER A 92 -10.03 -20.22 -9.50
CA SER A 92 -9.45 -18.94 -9.93
C SER A 92 -9.57 -17.84 -8.86
N LEU A 93 -10.67 -17.82 -8.11
CA LEU A 93 -10.91 -16.82 -7.06
C LEU A 93 -9.97 -16.98 -5.85
N ILE A 94 -9.59 -18.22 -5.54
CA ILE A 94 -8.70 -18.54 -4.42
C ILE A 94 -7.27 -18.11 -4.75
N HIS A 95 -6.82 -18.36 -5.98
CA HIS A 95 -5.48 -17.97 -6.44
C HIS A 95 -5.26 -16.45 -6.45
N LEU A 96 -6.29 -15.66 -6.78
CA LEU A 96 -6.21 -14.20 -6.75
C LEU A 96 -6.15 -13.61 -5.33
N ASN A 97 -6.74 -14.26 -4.33
CA ASN A 97 -6.65 -13.77 -2.94
C ASN A 97 -5.26 -14.01 -2.31
N ILE A 98 -4.52 -15.03 -2.77
CA ILE A 98 -3.19 -15.35 -2.25
C ILE A 98 -2.14 -14.36 -2.77
N CYS A 99 -2.29 -13.84 -4.00
CA CYS A 99 -1.32 -12.90 -4.58
C CYS A 99 -1.45 -11.45 -4.09
N PHE A 100 -2.45 -11.14 -3.25
CA PHE A 100 -2.69 -9.79 -2.72
C PHE A 100 -2.49 -9.68 -1.19
N SER A 101 -1.92 -10.71 -0.55
CA SER A 101 -1.58 -10.71 0.87
C SER A 101 -0.07 -10.72 1.09
#